data_AF-A0A3C0TSB7-F1
#
_entry.id   AF-A0A3C0TSB7-F1
#
_cell.length_a   1.000
_cell.length_b   1.000
_cell.length_c   1.000
_cell.angle_alpha   90.00
_cell.angle_beta   90.00
_cell.angle_gamma   90.00
#
_symmetry.space_group_name_H-M   'P 1'
#
loop_
_entity.id
_entity.type
_entity.pdbx_description
1 polymer ?
#
loop_
_entity_poly.entity_id
_entity_poly.type
_entity_poly.pdbx_seq_one_letter_code
_entity_poly.pdbx_strand_id
1 'polypeptide(L)'
;IIAKIARIPPKQVTKDDATALKNLQPDLKRVVYGQDEAIEALSSSIKLARAGLREPNKPIGSYLFTGPTGVGKTEVARQLASIMGVELLRFDMSEYMERHTVSRLIGAPPGYVGFDQGGLLTDGVDQHPHTVLLLDEIEKAHPDVFNILLQVMDHGKLTDHNGKKVDFRNVILIMTTNAGAQEMAKQAIGFGRGSREGEDEEAIKKLFTPEFRNRLDATIPFGHLPPEVIAMVVEKFVLELESQLEDRNVSIELSPEANAWIAKRGYDQQYGARPLARVIQEYIKKPLADELLFGKLVKGGLVRIGVLKDETGADKLGFEFFEPKVKRGSKPAATRSGKPKGENEPHVPLLTN
;
A
#
# COMPACT_ATOMS: atom_id res chain seq x y z
N ILE A 1 6.57 1.81 25.56
CA ILE A 1 7.87 2.54 25.46
C ILE A 1 9.07 1.74 26.01
N ILE A 2 8.91 0.84 26.99
CA ILE A 2 10.02 -0.06 27.44
C ILE A 2 10.22 -1.31 26.54
N ALA A 3 9.22 -1.70 25.74
CA ALA A 3 9.32 -2.82 24.79
C ALA A 3 10.19 -2.53 23.54
N LYS A 4 10.59 -1.27 23.27
CA LYS A 4 11.44 -0.91 22.11
C LYS A 4 12.94 -1.15 22.33
N ILE A 5 13.37 -1.35 23.58
CA ILE A 5 14.78 -1.53 23.95
C ILE A 5 15.12 -3.02 24.18
N ALA A 6 14.11 -3.83 24.54
CA ALA A 6 14.30 -5.26 24.71
C ALA A 6 14.12 -5.97 23.37
N ARG A 7 15.18 -6.63 22.89
CA ARG A 7 15.11 -7.67 21.86
C ARG A 7 14.28 -8.84 22.41
N ILE A 8 12.95 -8.73 22.34
CA ILE A 8 12.01 -9.72 22.87
C ILE A 8 12.21 -11.05 22.12
N PRO A 9 12.31 -12.20 22.83
CA PRO A 9 12.49 -13.50 22.19
C PRO A 9 11.27 -13.89 21.33
N PRO A 10 11.48 -14.46 20.11
CA PRO A 10 10.46 -14.57 19.05
C PRO A 10 9.44 -15.71 19.25
N LYS A 11 9.42 -16.37 20.40
CA LYS A 11 8.56 -17.56 20.60
C LYS A 11 7.13 -17.25 21.02
N GLN A 12 6.80 -15.99 21.29
CA GLN A 12 5.44 -15.61 21.71
C GLN A 12 4.94 -14.49 20.82
N VAL A 13 3.91 -14.80 20.03
CA VAL A 13 3.04 -13.83 19.38
C VAL A 13 2.58 -12.86 20.46
N THR A 14 2.89 -11.56 20.34
CA THR A 14 2.38 -10.59 21.30
C THR A 14 0.85 -10.54 21.22
N LYS A 15 0.16 -10.04 22.25
CA LYS A 15 -1.32 -9.89 22.17
C LYS A 15 -1.75 -9.06 20.95
N ASP A 16 -0.91 -8.11 20.57
CA ASP A 16 -1.13 -7.25 19.41
C ASP A 16 -0.93 -8.02 18.10
N ASP A 17 0.13 -8.83 17.98
CA ASP A 17 0.37 -9.69 16.81
C ASP A 17 -0.75 -10.71 16.59
N ALA A 18 -1.27 -11.31 17.67
CA ALA A 18 -2.35 -12.29 17.59
C ALA A 18 -3.64 -11.66 17.06
N THR A 19 -3.90 -10.42 17.48
CA THR A 19 -5.06 -9.65 17.04
C THR A 19 -4.91 -9.23 15.58
N ALA A 20 -3.73 -8.73 15.18
CA ALA A 20 -3.42 -8.40 13.80
C ALA A 20 -3.56 -9.62 12.88
N LEU A 21 -3.04 -10.78 13.27
CA LEU A 21 -3.16 -12.02 12.50
C LEU A 21 -4.61 -12.51 12.41
N LYS A 22 -5.39 -12.40 13.50
CA LYS A 22 -6.81 -12.79 13.51
C LYS A 22 -7.61 -11.98 12.48
N ASN A 23 -7.35 -10.67 12.40
CA ASN A 23 -8.06 -9.73 11.54
C ASN A 23 -7.36 -9.48 10.19
N LEU A 24 -6.26 -10.16 9.90
CA LEU A 24 -5.44 -9.88 8.71
C LEU A 24 -6.23 -9.89 7.39
N GLN A 25 -7.04 -10.92 7.17
CA GLN A 25 -7.86 -11.04 5.96
C GLN A 25 -8.90 -9.91 5.82
N PRO A 26 -9.78 -9.66 6.81
CA PRO A 26 -10.74 -8.55 6.70
C PRO A 26 -10.05 -7.18 6.63
N ASP A 27 -8.92 -6.99 7.32
CA ASP A 27 -8.19 -5.72 7.27
C ASP A 27 -7.55 -5.49 5.90
N LEU A 28 -6.99 -6.52 5.26
CA LEU A 28 -6.50 -6.43 3.88
C LEU A 28 -7.64 -6.13 2.88
N LYS A 29 -8.79 -6.81 3.00
CA LYS A 29 -9.95 -6.57 2.12
C LYS A 29 -10.56 -5.18 2.24
N ARG A 30 -10.31 -4.45 3.34
CA ARG A 30 -10.74 -3.06 3.51
C ARG A 30 -9.92 -2.06 2.70
N VAL A 31 -8.66 -2.41 2.38
CA VAL A 31 -7.70 -1.48 1.76
C VAL A 31 -7.23 -1.94 0.37
N VAL A 32 -7.49 -3.21 0.02
CA VAL A 32 -7.23 -3.82 -1.28
C VAL A 32 -8.53 -4.39 -1.85
N TYR A 33 -8.88 -3.98 -3.07
CA TYR A 33 -10.18 -4.29 -3.68
C TYR A 33 -10.08 -5.32 -4.81
N GLY A 34 -10.88 -6.39 -4.75
CA GLY A 34 -11.08 -7.35 -5.83
C GLY A 34 -10.15 -8.57 -5.83
N GLN A 35 -9.10 -8.61 -5.01
CA GLN A 35 -8.12 -9.71 -4.95
C GLN A 35 -8.45 -10.68 -3.80
N ASP A 36 -9.72 -11.01 -3.66
CA ASP A 36 -10.24 -11.69 -2.48
C ASP A 36 -9.60 -13.07 -2.25
N GLU A 37 -9.47 -13.87 -3.32
CA GLU A 37 -8.84 -15.19 -3.28
C GLU A 37 -7.36 -15.10 -2.92
N ALA A 38 -6.64 -14.13 -3.50
CA ALA A 38 -5.23 -13.88 -3.20
C ALA A 38 -5.02 -13.52 -1.73
N ILE A 39 -5.86 -12.61 -1.20
CA ILE A 39 -5.83 -12.15 0.19
C ILE A 39 -6.15 -13.31 1.14
N GLU A 40 -7.12 -14.15 0.80
CA GLU A 40 -7.52 -15.31 1.61
C GLU A 40 -6.41 -16.37 1.66
N ALA A 41 -5.82 -16.71 0.50
CA ALA A 41 -4.73 -17.68 0.41
C ALA A 41 -3.49 -17.19 1.19
N LEU A 42 -3.10 -15.92 1.01
CA LEU A 42 -1.99 -15.31 1.73
C LEU A 42 -2.24 -15.29 3.24
N SER A 43 -3.41 -14.82 3.66
CA SER A 43 -3.77 -14.71 5.09
C SER A 43 -3.78 -16.07 5.77
N SER A 44 -4.32 -17.10 5.09
CA SER A 44 -4.37 -18.46 5.60
C SER A 44 -2.97 -19.07 5.75
N SER A 45 -2.11 -18.87 4.76
CA SER A 45 -0.73 -19.35 4.80
C SER A 45 0.09 -18.68 5.92
N ILE A 46 -0.03 -17.35 6.08
CA ILE A 46 0.67 -16.61 7.15
C ILE A 46 0.19 -17.08 8.54
N LYS A 47 -1.13 -17.28 8.72
CA LYS A 47 -1.69 -17.81 9.98
C LYS A 47 -1.12 -19.19 10.31
N LEU A 48 -1.03 -20.08 9.32
CA LEU A 48 -0.48 -21.42 9.49
C LEU A 48 0.99 -21.37 9.94
N ALA A 49 1.80 -20.54 9.28
CA ALA A 49 3.20 -20.36 9.66
C ALA A 49 3.37 -19.81 11.09
N ARG A 50 2.53 -18.84 11.48
CA ARG A 50 2.57 -18.23 12.81
C ARG A 50 1.99 -19.12 13.91
N ALA A 51 1.18 -20.11 13.58
CA ALA A 51 0.69 -21.12 14.53
C ALA A 51 1.79 -22.09 15.01
N GLY A 52 3.03 -21.95 14.52
CA GLY A 52 4.15 -22.81 14.92
C GLY A 52 4.13 -24.18 14.23
N LEU A 53 3.31 -24.35 13.19
CA LEU A 53 3.22 -25.57 12.39
C LEU A 53 4.32 -25.63 11.29
N ARG A 54 5.35 -24.79 11.41
CA ARG A 54 6.47 -24.68 10.46
C ARG A 54 7.79 -25.00 11.14
N GLU A 55 8.75 -25.44 10.34
CA GLU A 55 10.15 -25.57 10.76
C GLU A 55 10.72 -24.23 11.29
N PRO A 56 11.40 -24.24 12.45
CA PRO A 56 11.84 -23.02 13.13
C PRO A 56 13.02 -22.32 12.46
N ASN A 57 13.63 -22.92 11.43
CA ASN A 57 14.79 -22.38 10.73
C ASN A 57 14.44 -21.79 9.37
N LYS A 58 13.16 -21.61 9.04
CA LYS A 58 12.71 -21.00 7.79
C LYS A 58 12.15 -19.59 8.04
N PRO A 59 12.05 -18.73 7.02
CA PRO A 59 11.28 -17.49 7.11
C PRO A 59 9.83 -17.74 7.53
N ILE A 60 9.11 -16.67 7.91
CA ILE A 60 7.67 -16.78 8.23
C ILE A 60 6.92 -17.31 7.01
N GLY A 61 7.26 -16.83 5.83
CA GLY A 61 6.60 -17.16 4.57
C GLY A 61 7.48 -16.79 3.39
N SER A 62 7.44 -17.59 2.34
CA SER A 62 7.96 -17.29 1.01
C SER A 62 6.85 -17.43 -0.02
N TYR A 63 6.49 -16.31 -0.62
CA TYR A 63 5.32 -16.20 -1.49
C TYR A 63 5.71 -15.67 -2.86
N LEU A 64 5.16 -16.29 -3.91
CA LEU A 64 5.26 -15.77 -5.28
C LEU A 64 3.90 -15.21 -5.71
N PHE A 65 3.81 -13.90 -5.88
CA PHE A 65 2.64 -13.22 -6.39
C PHE A 65 2.70 -13.17 -7.92
N THR A 66 1.71 -13.76 -8.58
CA THR A 66 1.67 -13.90 -10.05
C THR A 66 0.49 -13.11 -10.60
N GLY A 67 0.58 -12.63 -11.84
CA GLY A 67 -0.53 -11.95 -12.51
C GLY A 67 -0.13 -10.67 -13.22
N PRO A 68 -1.08 -9.94 -13.84
CA PRO A 68 -0.78 -8.77 -14.67
C PRO A 68 -0.19 -7.58 -13.89
N THR A 69 0.31 -6.59 -14.62
CA THR A 69 0.77 -5.32 -14.02
C THR A 69 -0.43 -4.52 -13.52
N GLY A 70 -0.27 -3.82 -12.38
CA GLY A 70 -1.28 -2.86 -11.91
C GLY A 70 -2.55 -3.48 -11.30
N VAL A 71 -2.51 -4.75 -10.88
CA VAL A 71 -3.63 -5.47 -10.23
C VAL A 71 -3.54 -5.54 -8.69
N GLY A 72 -2.54 -4.89 -8.08
CA GLY A 72 -2.44 -4.80 -6.62
C GLY A 72 -1.41 -5.69 -5.92
N LYS A 73 -0.54 -6.41 -6.65
CA LYS A 73 0.52 -7.27 -6.05
C LYS A 73 1.38 -6.54 -5.00
N THR A 74 2.01 -5.43 -5.41
CA THR A 74 2.83 -4.57 -4.53
C THR A 74 1.99 -3.87 -3.46
N GLU A 75 0.72 -3.57 -3.75
CA GLU A 75 -0.19 -2.93 -2.79
C GLU A 75 -0.51 -3.88 -1.63
N VAL A 76 -0.83 -5.16 -1.91
CA VAL A 76 -1.04 -6.18 -0.86
C VAL A 76 0.19 -6.31 0.04
N ALA A 77 1.40 -6.36 -0.53
CA ALA A 77 2.63 -6.44 0.27
C ALA A 77 2.82 -5.21 1.17
N ARG A 78 2.54 -4.00 0.65
CA ARG A 78 2.62 -2.75 1.43
C ARG A 78 1.58 -2.72 2.56
N GLN A 79 0.34 -3.09 2.26
CA GLN A 79 -0.74 -3.12 3.25
C GLN A 79 -0.50 -4.20 4.30
N LEU A 80 0.05 -5.36 3.91
CA LEU A 80 0.47 -6.40 4.85
C LEU A 80 1.49 -5.84 5.87
N ALA A 81 2.54 -5.16 5.39
CA ALA A 81 3.55 -4.57 6.27
C ALA A 81 2.93 -3.54 7.24
N SER A 82 2.06 -2.66 6.72
CA SER A 82 1.34 -1.65 7.49
C SER A 82 0.45 -2.27 8.58
N ILE A 83 -0.40 -3.25 8.21
CA ILE A 83 -1.31 -3.93 9.14
C ILE A 83 -0.54 -4.71 10.22
N MET A 84 0.59 -5.31 9.85
CA MET A 84 1.45 -6.02 10.80
C MET A 84 2.34 -5.10 11.64
N GLY A 85 2.38 -3.80 11.33
CA GLY A 85 3.24 -2.83 12.02
C GLY A 85 4.74 -3.11 11.86
N VAL A 86 5.14 -3.69 10.71
CA VAL A 86 6.53 -4.03 10.39
C VAL A 86 7.04 -3.20 9.22
N GLU A 87 8.37 -3.14 9.07
CA GLU A 87 8.99 -2.44 7.95
C GLU A 87 8.67 -3.13 6.61
N LEU A 88 8.67 -2.35 5.52
CA LEU A 88 8.65 -2.88 4.16
C LEU A 88 10.00 -2.61 3.50
N LEU A 89 10.82 -3.65 3.39
CA LEU A 89 12.02 -3.60 2.55
C LEU A 89 11.64 -3.96 1.13
N ARG A 90 11.91 -3.07 0.17
CA ARG A 90 11.51 -3.25 -1.23
C ARG A 90 12.71 -3.12 -2.16
N PHE A 91 12.84 -4.07 -3.07
CA PHE A 91 13.86 -4.07 -4.12
C PHE A 91 13.21 -4.36 -5.48
N ASP A 92 13.51 -3.53 -6.48
CA ASP A 92 13.12 -3.77 -7.87
C ASP A 92 14.19 -4.64 -8.55
N MET A 93 13.84 -5.86 -8.93
CA MET A 93 14.79 -6.81 -9.50
C MET A 93 15.29 -6.43 -10.89
N SER A 94 14.65 -5.46 -11.56
CA SER A 94 15.17 -4.85 -12.78
C SER A 94 16.49 -4.09 -12.54
N GLU A 95 16.75 -3.63 -11.31
CA GLU A 95 18.04 -3.02 -10.94
C GLU A 95 19.15 -4.07 -10.70
N TYR A 96 18.76 -5.34 -10.54
CA TYR A 96 19.65 -6.46 -10.18
C TYR A 96 19.81 -7.48 -11.32
N MET A 97 19.68 -7.02 -12.57
CA MET A 97 19.85 -7.84 -13.78
C MET A 97 21.31 -8.27 -14.03
N GLU A 98 22.27 -7.50 -13.51
CA GLU A 98 23.69 -7.71 -13.77
C GLU A 98 24.41 -8.24 -12.53
N ARG A 99 25.41 -9.11 -12.74
CA ARG A 99 26.17 -9.73 -11.65
C ARG A 99 26.80 -8.71 -10.68
N HIS A 100 27.24 -7.56 -11.20
CA HIS A 100 27.89 -6.53 -10.39
C HIS A 100 26.89 -5.80 -9.47
N THR A 101 25.61 -5.68 -9.85
CA THR A 101 24.58 -5.08 -8.99
C THR A 101 24.09 -6.04 -7.91
N VAL A 102 24.13 -7.36 -8.16
CA VAL A 102 23.88 -8.39 -7.12
C VAL A 102 24.86 -8.25 -5.94
N SER A 103 26.12 -7.89 -6.23
CA SER A 103 27.11 -7.64 -5.17
C SER A 103 26.71 -6.48 -4.26
N ARG A 104 25.99 -5.46 -4.74
CA ARG A 104 25.45 -4.38 -3.88
C ARG A 104 24.32 -4.86 -2.96
N LEU A 105 23.57 -5.88 -3.38
CA LEU A 105 22.47 -6.44 -2.60
C LEU A 105 22.98 -7.15 -1.34
N ILE A 106 24.05 -7.93 -1.43
CA ILE A 106 24.60 -8.71 -0.30
C ILE A 106 25.81 -8.06 0.35
N GLY A 107 26.54 -7.22 -0.38
CA GLY A 107 27.84 -6.66 -0.03
C GLY A 107 28.90 -7.17 -1.00
N ALA A 108 29.84 -6.33 -1.41
CA ALA A 108 30.90 -6.75 -2.34
C ALA A 108 31.95 -7.62 -1.63
N PRO A 109 32.62 -8.55 -2.32
CA PRO A 109 33.73 -9.30 -1.75
C PRO A 109 35.01 -8.46 -1.58
N PRO A 110 35.96 -8.90 -0.73
CA PRO A 110 37.24 -8.21 -0.54
C PRO A 110 37.95 -7.94 -1.87
N GLY A 111 38.38 -6.69 -2.08
CA GLY A 111 39.09 -6.26 -3.30
C GLY A 111 38.20 -5.68 -4.41
N TYR A 112 36.89 -5.54 -4.20
CA TYR A 112 35.97 -4.87 -5.12
C TYR A 112 35.51 -3.50 -4.57
N VAL A 113 35.18 -2.57 -5.48
CA VAL A 113 34.63 -1.26 -5.10
C VAL A 113 33.31 -1.46 -4.35
N GLY A 114 33.19 -0.87 -3.16
CA GLY A 114 32.03 -1.03 -2.29
C GLY A 114 32.15 -2.16 -1.28
N PHE A 115 33.33 -2.77 -1.09
CA PHE A 115 33.58 -3.78 -0.04
C PHE A 115 33.19 -3.30 1.37
N ASP A 116 33.50 -2.04 1.71
CA ASP A 116 33.17 -1.45 3.00
C ASP A 116 31.70 -0.97 3.09
N GLN A 117 30.97 -0.99 1.98
CA GLN A 117 29.54 -0.71 1.93
C GLN A 117 28.81 -2.05 2.02
N GLY A 118 28.30 -2.40 3.20
CA GLY A 118 27.56 -3.64 3.42
C GLY A 118 26.40 -3.84 2.42
N GLY A 119 25.79 -5.03 2.43
CA GLY A 119 24.72 -5.34 1.50
C GLY A 119 23.44 -4.63 1.82
N LEU A 120 22.79 -4.05 0.81
CA LEU A 120 21.49 -3.38 0.99
C LEU A 120 20.43 -4.33 1.61
N LEU A 121 20.40 -5.58 1.18
CA LEU A 121 19.48 -6.60 1.71
C LEU A 121 19.90 -7.06 3.11
N THR A 122 21.17 -7.40 3.27
CA THR A 122 21.69 -7.95 4.54
C THR A 122 21.64 -6.92 5.66
N ASP A 123 22.00 -5.67 5.39
CA ASP A 123 21.91 -4.58 6.38
C ASP A 123 20.47 -4.16 6.63
N GLY A 124 19.62 -4.13 5.61
CA GLY A 124 18.19 -3.82 5.79
C GLY A 124 17.50 -4.82 6.73
N VAL A 125 17.73 -6.12 6.53
CA VAL A 125 17.15 -7.17 7.38
C VAL A 125 17.80 -7.23 8.76
N ASP A 126 19.10 -6.94 8.88
CA ASP A 126 19.77 -6.85 10.18
C ASP A 126 19.24 -5.69 11.04
N GLN A 127 18.93 -4.55 10.41
CA GLN A 127 18.31 -3.39 11.05
C GLN A 127 16.82 -3.62 11.37
N HIS A 128 16.11 -4.35 10.50
CA HIS A 128 14.69 -4.66 10.62
C HIS A 128 14.43 -6.18 10.53
N PRO A 129 14.74 -6.97 11.58
CA PRO A 129 14.60 -8.43 11.55
C PRO A 129 13.15 -8.90 11.37
N HIS A 130 12.18 -8.06 11.75
CA HIS A 130 10.76 -8.25 11.52
C HIS A 130 10.33 -7.32 10.38
N THR A 131 10.21 -7.87 9.17
CA THR A 131 9.90 -7.08 7.98
C THR A 131 9.14 -7.92 6.96
N VAL A 132 8.36 -7.24 6.12
CA VAL A 132 7.98 -7.78 4.82
C VAL A 132 9.10 -7.42 3.84
N LEU A 133 9.66 -8.41 3.17
CA LEU A 133 10.68 -8.23 2.14
C LEU A 133 10.02 -8.45 0.78
N LEU A 134 9.94 -7.40 -0.02
CA LEU A 134 9.33 -7.39 -1.34
C LEU A 134 10.39 -7.32 -2.44
N LEU A 135 10.42 -8.33 -3.30
CA LEU A 135 11.25 -8.37 -4.50
C LEU A 135 10.33 -8.27 -5.72
N ASP A 136 10.26 -7.08 -6.32
CA ASP A 136 9.40 -6.84 -7.49
C ASP A 136 10.06 -7.34 -8.78
N GLU A 137 9.25 -7.90 -9.69
CA GLU A 137 9.67 -8.38 -11.03
C GLU A 137 10.83 -9.40 -10.99
N ILE A 138 10.70 -10.43 -10.13
CA ILE A 138 11.75 -11.41 -9.87
C ILE A 138 12.26 -12.13 -11.12
N GLU A 139 11.46 -12.24 -12.19
CA GLU A 139 11.89 -12.78 -13.49
C GLU A 139 13.00 -11.97 -14.18
N LYS A 140 13.25 -10.73 -13.76
CA LYS A 140 14.31 -9.88 -14.27
C LYS A 140 15.62 -10.05 -13.51
N ALA A 141 15.60 -10.62 -12.30
CA ALA A 141 16.79 -10.76 -11.48
C ALA A 141 17.87 -11.61 -12.15
N HIS A 142 19.14 -11.27 -11.91
CA HIS A 142 20.26 -12.12 -12.27
C HIS A 142 20.15 -13.50 -11.57
N PRO A 143 20.56 -14.61 -12.22
CA PRO A 143 20.48 -15.96 -11.63
C PRO A 143 21.09 -16.10 -10.23
N ASP A 144 22.15 -15.35 -9.93
CA ASP A 144 22.79 -15.36 -8.59
C ASP A 144 21.82 -14.93 -7.48
N VAL A 145 20.84 -14.06 -7.77
CA VAL A 145 19.77 -13.68 -6.82
C VAL A 145 18.96 -14.91 -6.40
N PHE A 146 18.64 -15.81 -7.33
CA PHE A 146 17.88 -17.02 -7.01
C PHE A 146 18.64 -17.95 -6.07
N ASN A 147 19.96 -18.09 -6.23
CA ASN A 147 20.79 -18.92 -5.34
C ASN A 147 20.77 -18.38 -3.90
N ILE A 148 20.77 -17.06 -3.74
CA ILE A 148 20.70 -16.39 -2.45
C ILE A 148 19.32 -16.62 -1.81
N LEU A 149 18.26 -16.51 -2.60
CA LEU A 149 16.90 -16.74 -2.12
C LEU A 149 16.67 -18.19 -1.70
N LEU A 150 17.25 -19.17 -2.42
CA LEU A 150 17.24 -20.58 -2.00
C LEU A 150 17.86 -20.74 -0.61
N GLN A 151 19.03 -20.14 -0.38
CA GLN A 151 19.68 -20.19 0.95
C GLN A 151 18.80 -19.57 2.04
N VAL A 152 18.17 -18.42 1.75
CA VAL A 152 17.26 -17.73 2.69
C VAL A 152 16.03 -18.59 2.99
N MET A 153 15.38 -19.18 1.98
CA MET A 153 14.20 -20.01 2.16
C MET A 153 14.48 -21.31 2.92
N ASP A 154 15.69 -21.85 2.79
CA ASP A 154 16.10 -23.13 3.37
C ASP A 154 16.53 -23.02 4.83
N HIS A 155 17.31 -21.98 5.12
CA HIS A 155 18.03 -21.87 6.39
C HIS A 155 17.63 -20.62 7.20
N GLY A 156 16.77 -19.76 6.62
CA GLY A 156 16.33 -18.54 7.26
C GLY A 156 17.50 -17.64 7.63
N LYS A 157 18.63 -17.77 6.93
CA LYS A 157 19.88 -17.07 7.21
C LYS A 157 20.64 -16.82 5.93
N LEU A 158 21.28 -15.66 5.87
CA LEU A 158 22.21 -15.30 4.80
C LEU A 158 23.54 -14.90 5.43
N THR A 159 24.65 -15.32 4.84
CA THR A 159 25.98 -14.84 5.22
C THR A 159 26.46 -13.92 4.12
N ASP A 160 26.80 -12.69 4.47
CA ASP A 160 27.37 -11.76 3.49
C ASP A 160 28.83 -12.10 3.16
N HIS A 161 29.41 -11.38 2.19
CA HIS A 161 30.81 -11.56 1.81
C HIS A 161 31.81 -11.14 2.89
N ASN A 162 31.37 -10.40 3.91
CA ASN A 162 32.15 -9.99 5.08
C ASN A 162 32.07 -11.03 6.22
N GLY A 163 31.31 -12.12 6.04
CA GLY A 163 31.10 -13.15 7.04
C GLY A 163 30.03 -12.83 8.08
N LYS A 164 29.32 -11.70 7.97
CA LYS A 164 28.20 -11.32 8.83
C LYS A 164 27.01 -12.23 8.52
N LYS A 165 26.46 -12.85 9.56
CA LYS A 165 25.27 -13.71 9.47
C LYS A 165 24.03 -12.91 9.81
N VAL A 166 23.10 -12.84 8.88
CA VAL A 166 21.81 -12.14 9.02
C VAL A 166 20.67 -13.16 9.12
N ASP A 167 19.72 -12.90 10.01
CA ASP A 167 18.61 -13.80 10.33
C ASP A 167 17.32 -13.37 9.64
N PHE A 168 16.77 -14.25 8.79
CA PHE A 168 15.56 -14.08 8.00
C PHE A 168 14.36 -14.85 8.58
N ARG A 169 14.50 -15.55 9.72
CA ARG A 169 13.41 -16.37 10.29
C ARG A 169 12.15 -15.59 10.65
N ASN A 170 12.28 -14.27 10.83
CA ASN A 170 11.19 -13.35 11.17
C ASN A 170 10.73 -12.51 9.96
N VAL A 171 11.14 -12.88 8.75
CA VAL A 171 10.81 -12.18 7.50
C VAL A 171 9.66 -12.86 6.78
N ILE A 172 8.75 -12.05 6.21
CA ILE A 172 7.81 -12.50 5.18
C ILE A 172 8.41 -12.12 3.82
N LEU A 173 8.87 -13.11 3.06
CA LEU A 173 9.42 -12.92 1.72
C LEU A 173 8.29 -12.97 0.69
N ILE A 174 8.12 -11.88 -0.06
CA ILE A 174 7.18 -11.77 -1.17
C ILE A 174 7.98 -11.44 -2.42
N MET A 175 7.75 -12.22 -3.46
CA MET A 175 8.30 -11.99 -4.80
C MET A 175 7.14 -11.73 -5.75
N THR A 176 7.23 -10.74 -6.62
CA THR A 176 6.21 -10.49 -7.64
C THR A 176 6.74 -10.83 -9.01
N THR A 177 5.86 -11.35 -9.86
CA THR A 177 6.18 -11.61 -11.26
C THR A 177 5.00 -11.25 -12.16
N ASN A 178 5.31 -10.75 -13.35
CA ASN A 178 4.32 -10.50 -14.40
C ASN A 178 4.19 -11.72 -15.36
N ALA A 179 4.87 -12.81 -15.04
CA ALA A 179 4.74 -14.10 -15.72
C ALA A 179 3.29 -14.59 -15.79
N GLY A 180 2.94 -15.25 -16.89
CA GLY A 180 1.58 -15.74 -17.18
C GLY A 180 0.71 -14.71 -17.89
N ALA A 181 0.71 -13.46 -17.42
CA ALA A 181 -0.18 -12.41 -17.93
C ALA A 181 0.11 -11.96 -19.38
N GLN A 182 1.39 -11.90 -19.80
CA GLN A 182 1.74 -11.47 -21.17
C GLN A 182 1.26 -12.46 -22.24
N GLU A 183 1.26 -13.75 -21.92
CA GLU A 183 0.88 -14.81 -22.86
C GLU A 183 -0.64 -14.90 -22.99
N MET A 184 -1.38 -14.65 -21.91
CA MET A 184 -2.84 -14.48 -21.94
C MET A 184 -3.25 -13.26 -22.80
N ALA A 185 -2.54 -12.13 -22.68
CA ALA A 185 -2.84 -10.92 -23.43
C ALA A 185 -2.60 -11.07 -24.94
N LYS A 186 -1.53 -11.79 -25.35
CA LYS A 186 -1.25 -12.06 -26.78
C LYS A 186 -2.29 -12.98 -27.43
N GLN A 187 -2.87 -13.92 -26.69
CA GLN A 187 -3.81 -14.91 -27.25
C GLN A 187 -5.26 -14.43 -27.31
N ALA A 188 -5.65 -13.42 -26.53
CA ALA A 188 -6.99 -12.82 -26.59
C ALA A 188 -7.34 -12.19 -27.96
N ILE A 189 -6.34 -11.95 -28.83
CA ILE A 189 -6.51 -11.37 -30.17
C ILE A 189 -6.88 -12.44 -31.24
N GLY A 190 -6.87 -13.73 -30.91
CA GLY A 190 -7.19 -14.83 -31.84
C GLY A 190 -8.29 -15.77 -31.34
N PHE A 191 -9.48 -15.70 -31.96
CA PHE A 191 -10.56 -16.69 -31.91
C PHE A 191 -10.84 -17.35 -30.54
N GLY A 192 -11.71 -16.73 -29.74
CA GLY A 192 -12.76 -17.44 -29.00
C GLY A 192 -12.37 -18.60 -28.08
N ARG A 193 -11.16 -18.64 -27.53
CA ARG A 193 -10.85 -19.50 -26.39
C ARG A 193 -10.85 -18.64 -25.14
N GLY A 194 -11.83 -18.87 -24.27
CA GLY A 194 -11.82 -18.33 -22.91
C GLY A 194 -10.50 -18.67 -22.22
N SER A 195 -10.12 -17.82 -21.26
CA SER A 195 -9.02 -18.05 -20.32
C SER A 195 -8.92 -19.54 -19.98
N ARG A 196 -7.85 -20.20 -20.43
CA ARG A 196 -7.58 -21.58 -20.03
C ARG A 196 -7.00 -21.54 -18.63
N GLU A 197 -7.76 -22.05 -17.67
CA GLU A 197 -7.24 -22.41 -16.35
C GLU A 197 -5.99 -23.28 -16.53
N GLY A 198 -4.86 -22.86 -15.95
CA GLY A 198 -3.59 -23.61 -15.96
C GLY A 198 -2.45 -23.05 -16.81
N GLU A 199 -2.69 -22.06 -17.67
CA GLU A 199 -1.60 -21.44 -18.48
C GLU A 199 -0.60 -20.65 -17.61
N ASP A 200 -1.06 -20.03 -16.53
CA ASP A 200 -0.21 -19.39 -15.54
C ASP A 200 0.76 -20.38 -14.89
N GLU A 201 0.29 -21.59 -14.56
CA GLU A 201 1.15 -22.62 -13.98
C GLU A 201 2.25 -23.06 -14.94
N GLU A 202 1.96 -23.19 -16.24
CA GLU A 202 2.96 -23.55 -17.23
C GLU A 202 4.02 -22.46 -17.39
N ALA A 203 3.61 -21.19 -17.43
CA ALA A 203 4.54 -20.07 -17.50
C ALA A 203 5.46 -20.04 -16.27
N ILE A 204 4.91 -20.27 -15.07
CA ILE A 204 5.68 -20.37 -13.82
C ILE A 204 6.63 -21.57 -13.84
N LYS A 205 6.18 -22.73 -14.33
CA LYS A 205 7.01 -23.95 -14.46
C LYS A 205 8.19 -23.75 -15.42
N LYS A 206 8.04 -22.91 -16.45
CA LYS A 206 9.10 -22.57 -17.41
C LYS A 206 10.10 -21.56 -16.86
N LEU A 207 9.62 -20.55 -16.13
CA LEU A 207 10.47 -19.48 -15.62
C LEU A 207 11.23 -19.87 -14.35
N PHE A 208 10.60 -20.64 -13.46
CA PHE A 208 11.19 -21.00 -12.18
C PHE A 208 11.51 -22.50 -12.13
N THR A 209 12.74 -22.79 -11.71
CA THR A 209 13.20 -24.18 -11.54
C THR A 209 12.31 -24.92 -10.54
N PRO A 210 12.18 -26.26 -10.68
CA PRO A 210 11.46 -27.06 -9.70
C PRO A 210 11.98 -26.86 -8.28
N GLU A 211 13.30 -26.70 -8.12
CA GLU A 211 13.94 -26.44 -6.83
C GLU A 211 13.40 -25.17 -6.18
N PHE A 212 13.38 -24.05 -6.90
CA PHE A 212 12.85 -22.79 -6.39
C PHE A 212 11.37 -22.89 -6.04
N ARG A 213 10.56 -23.48 -6.92
CA ARG A 213 9.11 -23.64 -6.69
C ARG A 213 8.80 -24.48 -5.45
N ASN A 214 9.59 -25.51 -5.20
CA ASN A 214 9.43 -26.38 -4.02
C ASN A 214 9.81 -25.68 -2.70
N ARG A 215 10.42 -24.48 -2.73
CA ARG A 215 10.72 -23.67 -1.53
C ARG A 215 9.69 -22.58 -1.25
N LEU A 216 8.74 -22.35 -2.17
CA LEU A 216 7.62 -21.44 -1.95
C LEU A 216 6.59 -22.11 -1.03
N ASP A 217 6.04 -21.35 -0.09
CA ASP A 217 4.92 -21.81 0.74
C ASP A 217 3.61 -21.74 -0.03
N ALA A 218 3.46 -20.72 -0.87
CA ALA A 218 2.34 -20.58 -1.77
C ALA A 218 2.67 -19.69 -2.96
N THR A 219 2.10 -20.04 -4.10
CA THR A 219 1.94 -19.13 -5.24
C THR A 219 0.56 -18.49 -5.12
N ILE A 220 0.52 -17.15 -5.12
CA ILE A 220 -0.69 -16.36 -4.92
C ILE A 220 -1.08 -15.71 -6.25
N PRO A 221 -2.13 -16.18 -6.94
CA PRO A 221 -2.55 -15.63 -8.22
C PRO A 221 -3.34 -14.33 -8.05
N PHE A 222 -3.05 -13.33 -8.88
CA PHE A 222 -3.77 -12.07 -8.97
C PHE A 222 -4.43 -11.94 -10.35
N GLY A 223 -5.76 -11.84 -10.35
CA GLY A 223 -6.55 -11.66 -11.57
C GLY A 223 -6.64 -10.21 -12.04
N HIS A 224 -7.25 -10.01 -13.21
CA HIS A 224 -7.60 -8.67 -13.71
C HIS A 224 -8.65 -8.00 -12.81
N LEU A 225 -8.64 -6.67 -12.81
CA LEU A 225 -9.58 -5.87 -12.02
C LEU A 225 -10.87 -5.68 -12.83
N PRO A 226 -12.04 -6.09 -12.31
CA PRO A 226 -13.30 -5.80 -12.97
C PRO A 226 -13.65 -4.30 -12.84
N PRO A 227 -14.48 -3.72 -13.74
CA PRO A 227 -14.81 -2.29 -13.78
C PRO A 227 -15.23 -1.69 -12.43
N GLU A 228 -15.99 -2.45 -11.64
CA GLU A 228 -16.50 -2.04 -10.34
C GLU A 228 -15.36 -1.87 -9.33
N VAL A 229 -14.35 -2.74 -9.41
CA VAL A 229 -13.15 -2.66 -8.56
C VAL A 229 -12.30 -1.44 -8.93
N ILE A 230 -12.18 -1.12 -10.21
CA ILE A 230 -11.47 0.07 -10.67
C ILE A 230 -12.15 1.33 -10.13
N ALA A 231 -13.47 1.39 -10.12
CA ALA A 231 -14.22 2.51 -9.55
C ALA A 231 -13.95 2.69 -8.05
N MET A 232 -13.85 1.59 -7.28
CA MET A 232 -13.44 1.65 -5.87
C MET A 232 -11.99 2.13 -5.69
N VAL A 233 -11.10 1.77 -6.61
CA VAL A 233 -9.70 2.27 -6.60
C VAL A 233 -9.66 3.77 -6.88
N VAL A 234 -10.52 4.30 -7.76
CA VAL A 234 -10.66 5.75 -7.99
C VAL A 234 -11.10 6.45 -6.72
N GLU A 235 -12.13 5.94 -6.03
CA GLU A 235 -12.60 6.50 -4.76
C GLU A 235 -11.49 6.55 -3.72
N LYS A 236 -10.72 5.46 -3.58
CA LYS A 236 -9.56 5.43 -2.68
C LYS A 236 -8.54 6.52 -3.01
N PHE A 237 -8.16 6.70 -4.28
CA PHE A 237 -7.21 7.74 -4.65
C PHE A 237 -7.74 9.16 -4.43
N VAL A 238 -9.04 9.37 -4.58
CA VAL A 238 -9.67 10.67 -4.27
C VAL A 238 -9.71 10.92 -2.77
N LEU A 239 -9.98 9.89 -1.96
CA LEU A 239 -9.93 9.98 -0.50
C LEU A 239 -8.50 10.22 0.01
N GLU A 240 -7.49 9.59 -0.59
CA GLU A 240 -6.07 9.87 -0.30
C GLU A 240 -5.71 11.32 -0.66
N LEU A 241 -6.22 11.85 -1.77
CA LEU A 241 -6.06 13.26 -2.14
C LEU A 241 -6.78 14.18 -1.17
N GLU A 242 -8.00 13.86 -0.75
CA GLU A 242 -8.74 14.64 0.25
C GLU A 242 -7.97 14.69 1.58
N SER A 243 -7.41 13.58 2.02
CA SER A 243 -6.58 13.54 3.23
C SER A 243 -5.34 14.44 3.15
N GLN A 244 -4.72 14.55 1.96
CA GLN A 244 -3.62 15.51 1.72
C GLN A 244 -4.07 16.98 1.80
N LEU A 245 -5.37 17.25 1.65
CA LEU A 245 -5.95 18.58 1.67
C LEU A 245 -6.67 18.90 2.98
N GLU A 246 -6.68 17.98 3.96
CA GLU A 246 -7.26 18.19 5.29
C GLU A 246 -6.69 19.42 5.98
N ASP A 247 -5.36 19.62 5.94
CA ASP A 247 -4.69 20.80 6.51
C ASP A 247 -5.15 22.12 5.87
N ARG A 248 -5.69 22.06 4.66
CA ARG A 248 -6.26 23.21 3.94
C ARG A 248 -7.77 23.33 4.13
N ASN A 249 -8.41 22.46 4.91
CA ASN A 249 -9.86 22.39 5.10
C ASN A 249 -10.63 22.30 3.77
N VAL A 250 -10.13 21.51 2.83
CA VAL A 250 -10.79 21.26 1.54
C VAL A 250 -11.33 19.84 1.49
N SER A 251 -12.62 19.71 1.16
CA SER A 251 -13.28 18.43 0.93
C SER A 251 -13.58 18.22 -0.56
N ILE A 252 -13.62 16.97 -0.99
CA ILE A 252 -13.86 16.56 -2.38
C ILE A 252 -15.09 15.65 -2.45
N GLU A 253 -16.12 16.09 -3.19
CA GLU A 253 -17.27 15.25 -3.55
C GLU A 253 -17.13 14.81 -5.02
N LEU A 254 -16.93 13.52 -5.26
CA LEU A 254 -16.86 12.93 -6.60
C LEU A 254 -18.21 12.31 -6.96
N SER A 255 -18.81 12.72 -8.09
CA SER A 255 -20.06 12.12 -8.57
C SER A 255 -19.84 10.71 -9.14
N PRO A 256 -20.85 9.82 -9.12
CA PRO A 256 -20.74 8.49 -9.72
C PRO A 256 -20.34 8.52 -11.21
N GLU A 257 -20.83 9.49 -11.96
CA GLU A 257 -20.49 9.67 -13.38
C GLU A 257 -19.03 10.08 -13.56
N ALA A 258 -18.52 10.96 -12.69
CA ALA A 258 -17.12 11.38 -12.73
C ALA A 258 -16.19 10.23 -12.34
N ASN A 259 -16.58 9.41 -11.35
CA ASN A 259 -15.85 8.19 -11.01
C ASN A 259 -15.77 7.24 -12.21
N ALA A 260 -16.91 6.91 -12.83
CA ALA A 260 -16.97 6.05 -14.00
C ALA A 260 -16.13 6.61 -15.18
N TRP A 261 -16.14 7.93 -15.36
CA TRP A 261 -15.33 8.59 -16.38
C TRP A 261 -13.82 8.40 -16.15
N ILE A 262 -13.35 8.58 -14.91
CA ILE A 262 -11.94 8.39 -14.54
C ILE A 262 -11.55 6.92 -14.66
N ALA A 263 -12.39 6.02 -14.14
CA ALA A 263 -12.19 4.58 -14.19
C ALA A 263 -12.02 4.10 -15.64
N LYS A 264 -12.93 4.52 -16.55
CA LYS A 264 -12.86 4.17 -17.97
C LYS A 264 -11.59 4.69 -18.65
N ARG A 265 -11.13 5.89 -18.29
CA ARG A 265 -9.97 6.54 -18.93
C ARG A 265 -8.63 6.09 -18.38
N GLY A 266 -8.58 5.66 -17.12
CA GLY A 266 -7.36 5.21 -16.46
C GLY A 266 -7.24 3.71 -16.27
N TYR A 267 -8.23 2.92 -16.71
CA TYR A 267 -8.10 1.48 -16.85
C TYR A 267 -7.55 1.11 -18.22
N ASP A 268 -6.54 0.26 -18.20
CA ASP A 268 -5.99 -0.39 -19.37
C ASP A 268 -5.86 -1.88 -19.06
N GLN A 269 -6.34 -2.76 -19.95
CA GLN A 269 -6.32 -4.20 -19.70
C GLN A 269 -4.89 -4.77 -19.52
N GLN A 270 -3.91 -4.16 -20.18
CA GLN A 270 -2.50 -4.55 -20.12
C GLN A 270 -1.79 -3.95 -18.89
N TYR A 271 -2.15 -2.72 -18.49
CA TYR A 271 -1.48 -2.01 -17.39
C TYR A 271 -2.29 -1.94 -16.07
N GLY A 272 -3.49 -2.51 -16.05
CA GLY A 272 -4.39 -2.51 -14.90
C GLY A 272 -4.79 -1.10 -14.46
N ALA A 273 -4.80 -0.87 -13.14
CA ALA A 273 -5.10 0.41 -12.52
C ALA A 273 -3.91 1.40 -12.52
N ARG A 274 -2.73 1.02 -13.04
CA ARG A 274 -1.51 1.84 -13.00
C ARG A 274 -1.68 3.23 -13.63
N PRO A 275 -2.41 3.42 -14.75
CA PRO A 275 -2.62 4.74 -15.34
C PRO A 275 -3.52 5.68 -14.51
N LEU A 276 -4.32 5.17 -13.56
CA LEU A 276 -5.27 5.98 -12.79
C LEU A 276 -4.59 7.15 -12.06
N ALA A 277 -3.42 6.92 -11.44
CA ALA A 277 -2.70 7.98 -10.76
C ALA A 277 -2.37 9.16 -11.68
N ARG A 278 -2.01 8.87 -12.95
CA ARG A 278 -1.75 9.89 -13.97
C ARG A 278 -3.03 10.61 -14.40
N VAL A 279 -4.14 9.87 -14.56
CA VAL A 279 -5.44 10.46 -14.90
C VAL A 279 -5.90 11.40 -13.78
N ILE A 280 -5.82 10.98 -12.52
CA ILE A 280 -6.17 11.82 -11.36
C ILE A 280 -5.24 13.03 -11.25
N GLN A 281 -3.93 12.84 -11.48
CA GLN A 281 -2.99 13.96 -11.50
C GLN A 281 -3.37 15.00 -12.56
N GLU A 282 -3.67 14.56 -13.78
CA GLU A 282 -3.96 15.43 -14.91
C GLU A 282 -5.31 16.13 -14.77
N TYR A 283 -6.35 15.37 -14.46
CA TYR A 283 -7.72 15.84 -14.56
C TYR A 283 -8.30 16.32 -13.24
N ILE A 284 -7.74 15.96 -12.08
CA ILE A 284 -8.19 16.45 -10.77
C ILE A 284 -7.14 17.35 -10.14
N LYS A 285 -5.93 16.84 -9.88
CA LYS A 285 -4.94 17.59 -9.07
C LYS A 285 -4.49 18.88 -9.73
N LYS A 286 -4.25 18.88 -11.05
CA LYS A 286 -3.88 20.10 -11.79
C LYS A 286 -4.94 21.20 -11.69
N PRO A 287 -6.23 20.97 -12.04
CA PRO A 287 -7.28 21.99 -11.84
C PRO A 287 -7.43 22.46 -10.39
N LEU A 288 -7.27 21.57 -9.41
CA LEU A 288 -7.34 21.95 -7.99
C LEU A 288 -6.17 22.83 -7.56
N ALA A 289 -4.97 22.65 -8.13
CA ALA A 289 -3.78 23.39 -7.72
C ALA A 289 -3.95 24.91 -7.88
N ASP A 290 -4.51 25.35 -9.01
CA ASP A 290 -4.75 26.77 -9.28
C ASP A 290 -5.77 27.35 -8.28
N GLU A 291 -6.85 26.61 -8.00
CA GLU A 291 -7.90 27.05 -7.08
C GLU A 291 -7.46 27.06 -5.62
N LEU A 292 -6.54 26.16 -5.24
CA LEU A 292 -5.92 26.10 -3.91
C LEU A 292 -4.88 27.19 -3.67
N LEU A 293 -4.23 27.69 -4.72
CA LEU A 293 -3.20 28.73 -4.62
C LEU A 293 -3.77 30.13 -4.80
N PHE A 294 -4.70 30.31 -5.73
CA PHE A 294 -5.14 31.63 -6.19
C PHE A 294 -6.66 31.80 -6.24
N GLY A 295 -7.43 30.71 -6.10
CA GLY A 295 -8.87 30.72 -6.37
C GLY A 295 -9.75 30.58 -5.13
N LYS A 296 -10.90 29.93 -5.32
CA LYS A 296 -12.00 29.86 -4.34
C LYS A 296 -11.71 28.94 -3.15
N LEU A 297 -10.69 28.08 -3.26
CA LEU A 297 -10.34 27.11 -2.23
C LEU A 297 -9.19 27.57 -1.31
N VAL A 298 -8.68 28.79 -1.48
CA VAL A 298 -7.56 29.34 -0.68
C VAL A 298 -7.86 29.33 0.83
N LYS A 299 -9.13 29.46 1.23
CA LYS A 299 -9.57 29.45 2.64
C LYS A 299 -10.20 28.13 3.08
N GLY A 300 -10.01 27.06 2.31
CA GLY A 300 -10.77 25.82 2.42
C GLY A 300 -12.02 25.85 1.55
N GLY A 301 -12.88 24.86 1.71
CA GLY A 301 -14.15 24.76 0.98
C GLY A 301 -14.49 23.34 0.54
N LEU A 302 -15.50 23.23 -0.33
CA LEU A 302 -15.92 21.98 -0.93
C LEU A 302 -15.77 22.10 -2.45
N VAL A 303 -15.16 21.10 -3.09
CA VAL A 303 -15.21 20.95 -4.54
C VAL A 303 -16.11 19.77 -4.89
N ARG A 304 -17.05 19.98 -5.81
CA ARG A 304 -17.83 18.92 -6.44
C ARG A 304 -17.30 18.66 -7.84
N ILE A 305 -17.04 17.39 -8.13
CA ILE A 305 -16.51 16.93 -9.40
C ILE A 305 -17.59 16.10 -10.09
N GLY A 306 -18.04 16.57 -11.25
CA GLY A 306 -19.04 15.90 -12.09
C GLY A 306 -18.58 15.72 -13.53
N VAL A 307 -19.48 15.32 -14.42
CA VAL A 307 -19.22 15.23 -15.87
C VAL A 307 -20.02 16.29 -16.61
N LEU A 308 -19.35 16.99 -17.52
CA LEU A 308 -19.93 17.98 -18.44
C LEU A 308 -19.60 17.61 -19.88
N LYS A 309 -20.36 18.14 -20.84
CA LYS A 309 -19.99 18.05 -22.25
C LYS A 309 -19.12 19.24 -22.66
N ASP A 310 -18.11 18.98 -23.48
CA ASP A 310 -17.31 20.02 -24.11
C ASP A 310 -17.98 20.57 -25.40
N GLU A 311 -17.33 21.53 -26.05
CA GLU A 311 -17.83 22.19 -27.26
C GLU A 311 -17.96 21.23 -28.45
N THR A 312 -17.27 20.09 -28.41
CA THR A 312 -17.35 19.02 -29.41
C THR A 312 -18.39 17.95 -29.06
N GLY A 313 -19.03 18.07 -27.90
CA GLY A 313 -20.01 17.12 -27.37
C GLY A 313 -19.40 15.93 -26.62
N ALA A 314 -18.09 15.93 -26.38
CA ALA A 314 -17.39 14.87 -25.64
C ALA A 314 -17.44 15.11 -24.13
N ASP A 315 -17.47 14.02 -23.37
CA ASP A 315 -17.53 14.08 -21.90
C ASP A 315 -16.18 14.53 -21.32
N LYS A 316 -16.22 15.53 -20.42
CA LYS A 316 -15.09 16.05 -19.64
C LYS A 316 -15.47 16.20 -18.17
N LEU A 317 -14.49 16.24 -17.27
CA LEU A 317 -14.74 16.57 -15.87
C LEU A 317 -15.12 18.05 -15.71
N GLY A 318 -16.13 18.31 -14.88
CA GLY A 318 -16.57 19.63 -14.45
C GLY A 318 -16.34 19.83 -12.95
N PHE A 319 -16.06 21.08 -12.57
CA PHE A 319 -15.73 21.44 -11.19
C PHE A 319 -16.65 22.57 -10.70
N GLU A 320 -17.29 22.35 -9.55
CA GLU A 320 -18.03 23.37 -8.83
C GLU A 320 -17.39 23.61 -7.47
N PHE A 321 -16.95 24.85 -7.24
CA PHE A 321 -16.24 25.25 -6.02
C PHE A 321 -17.16 26.03 -5.09
N PHE A 322 -17.25 25.58 -3.84
CA PHE A 322 -18.02 26.19 -2.77
C PHE A 322 -17.11 26.69 -1.67
N GLU A 323 -17.12 28.00 -1.45
CA GLU A 323 -16.40 28.62 -0.33
C GLU A 323 -16.97 28.17 1.03
N PRO A 324 -16.14 28.07 2.08
CA PRO A 324 -16.60 27.70 3.39
C PRO A 324 -17.57 28.77 3.91
N LYS A 325 -18.76 28.34 4.34
CA LYS A 325 -19.73 29.24 4.96
C LYS A 325 -19.11 29.81 6.24
N VAL A 326 -18.65 31.05 6.19
CA VAL A 326 -18.21 31.79 7.38
C VAL A 326 -19.38 31.79 8.37
N LYS A 327 -19.23 31.09 9.50
CA LYS A 327 -20.14 31.28 10.65
C LYS A 327 -20.05 32.76 11.01
N ARG A 328 -21.05 33.56 10.62
CA ARG A 328 -21.21 34.93 11.10
C ARG A 328 -21.21 34.86 12.62
N GLY A 329 -20.13 35.33 13.24
CA GLY A 329 -20.02 35.46 14.68
C GLY A 329 -21.24 36.19 15.21
N SER A 330 -21.86 35.61 16.24
CA SER A 330 -22.84 36.28 17.08
C SER A 330 -22.30 37.65 17.49
N LYS A 331 -23.03 38.72 17.15
CA LYS A 331 -22.72 40.09 17.61
C LYS A 331 -22.44 40.08 19.13
N PRO A 332 -21.43 40.81 19.62
CA PRO A 332 -21.26 40.97 21.06
C PRO A 332 -22.50 41.67 21.62
N ALA A 333 -23.08 41.08 22.67
CA ALA A 333 -24.21 41.65 23.39
C ALA A 333 -23.83 43.04 23.90
N ALA A 334 -24.60 44.05 23.51
CA ALA A 334 -24.45 45.41 23.99
C ALA A 334 -24.58 45.44 25.52
N THR A 335 -23.51 45.83 26.21
CA THR A 335 -23.51 46.18 27.63
C THR A 335 -24.54 47.27 27.89
N ARG A 336 -25.62 46.93 28.59
CA ARG A 336 -26.60 47.89 29.10
C ARG A 336 -25.96 48.76 30.16
N SER A 337 -26.03 50.07 29.94
CA SER A 337 -25.70 51.14 30.87
C SER A 337 -26.62 51.09 32.11
N GLY A 338 -26.01 51.01 33.29
CA GLY A 338 -26.70 51.21 34.56
C GLY A 338 -26.96 52.69 34.84
N LYS A 339 -28.19 53.04 35.22
CA LYS A 339 -28.54 54.28 35.93
C LYS A 339 -28.82 53.94 37.40
N PRO A 340 -28.43 54.80 38.35
CA PRO A 340 -28.60 54.55 39.78
C PRO A 340 -30.02 54.96 40.23
N LYS A 341 -30.57 54.29 41.23
CA LYS A 341 -31.73 54.80 41.99
C LYS A 341 -31.40 54.74 43.48
N GLY A 342 -31.68 55.87 44.11
CA GLY A 342 -31.28 56.23 45.46
C GLY A 342 -31.97 55.46 46.57
N GLU A 343 -31.26 55.49 47.69
CA GLU A 343 -31.65 55.12 49.03
C GLU A 343 -32.85 55.94 49.53
N ASN A 344 -33.70 55.28 50.34
CA ASN A 344 -34.21 55.81 51.61
C ASN A 344 -35.00 54.69 52.32
N GLU A 345 -34.31 54.02 53.26
CA GLU A 345 -34.65 53.80 54.69
C GLU A 345 -36.12 53.78 55.19
N PRO A 346 -36.42 53.30 56.43
CA PRO A 346 -35.54 52.65 57.43
C PRO A 346 -36.14 51.50 58.28
N HIS A 347 -35.26 50.88 59.10
CA HIS A 347 -35.45 50.36 60.48
C HIS A 347 -36.47 49.21 60.72
N VAL A 348 -36.31 48.21 61.61
CA VAL A 348 -35.65 48.07 62.93
C VAL A 348 -35.40 46.52 63.18
N PRO A 349 -34.96 45.97 64.35
CA PRO A 349 -33.58 45.52 64.57
C PRO A 349 -33.39 44.09 65.20
N LEU A 350 -32.10 43.73 65.38
CA LEU A 350 -31.48 43.10 66.57
C LEU A 350 -31.67 41.60 66.93
N LEU A 351 -30.59 41.12 67.59
CA LEU A 351 -30.36 39.91 68.42
C LEU A 351 -29.78 38.69 67.67
N THR A 352 -28.44 38.47 67.68
CA THR A 352 -27.59 37.81 68.72
C THR A 352 -27.91 36.30 68.87
N ASN A 353 -26.95 35.38 68.86
CA ASN A 353 -25.63 35.37 69.53
C ASN A 353 -24.45 35.00 68.63
#